data_AF-A0A212RD48-F1
#
_entry.id   AF-A0A212RD48-F1
#
_cell.length_a   1.000
_cell.length_b   1.000
_cell.length_c   1.000
_cell.angle_alpha   90.00
_cell.angle_beta   90.00
_cell.angle_gamma   90.00
#
_symmetry.space_group_name_H-M   'P 1'
#
loop_
_entity.id
_entity.type
_entity.pdbx_description
1 polymer ?
#
loop_
_entity_poly.entity_id
_entity_poly.type
_entity_poly.pdbx_seq_one_letter_code
_entity_poly.pdbx_strand_id
1 'polypeptide(L)'
;MESSGKEVEIRFAWRSVQGPQVVARFRAAVEGEDPAMRRVLCRLMTLLEVQTPPGVEDPLLRPEGLRTLEGKRVKVPEEALHGLTLPLKRETLTGGLRIPYFFD
;
A
#
# COMPACT_ATOMS: atom_id res chain seq x y z
N MET A 1 8.38 24.54 3.47
CA MET A 1 9.55 23.67 3.70
C MET A 1 9.25 22.36 3.00
N GLU A 2 9.80 22.19 1.80
CA GLU A 2 9.69 20.94 1.06
C GLU A 2 10.56 19.91 1.77
N SER A 3 9.94 19.05 2.59
CA SER A 3 10.55 17.76 2.86
C SER A 3 10.52 16.99 1.54
N SER A 4 11.58 17.11 0.73
CA SER A 4 11.90 16.09 -0.27
C SER A 4 12.29 14.81 0.49
N GLY A 5 11.29 14.17 1.07
CA GLY A 5 11.42 12.83 1.64
C GLY A 5 11.84 11.89 0.52
N LYS A 6 12.80 11.01 0.79
CA LYS A 6 13.28 10.01 -0.16
C LYS A 6 12.08 9.31 -0.82
N GLU A 7 12.00 9.37 -2.15
CA GLU A 7 11.00 8.61 -2.90
C GLU A 7 11.40 7.14 -2.95
N VAL A 8 10.43 6.26 -2.73
CA VAL A 8 10.57 4.80 -2.72
C VAL A 8 9.40 4.16 -3.47
N GLU A 9 9.55 2.90 -3.85
CA GLU A 9 8.45 2.10 -4.36
C GLU A 9 7.98 1.12 -3.29
N ILE A 10 6.68 1.10 -2.99
CA ILE A 10 6.07 0.15 -2.07
C ILE A 10 5.14 -0.78 -2.85
N ARG A 11 5.21 -2.07 -2.52
CA ARG A 11 4.45 -3.14 -3.17
C ARG A 11 3.48 -3.76 -2.20
N PHE A 12 2.23 -3.89 -2.61
CA PHE A 12 1.18 -4.53 -1.83
C PHE A 12 0.56 -5.67 -2.64
N ALA A 13 0.17 -6.74 -1.97
CA ALA A 13 -0.57 -7.84 -2.56
C ALA A 13 -1.83 -8.13 -1.74
N TRP A 14 -3.00 -7.92 -2.32
CA TRP A 14 -4.27 -8.29 -1.68
C TRP A 14 -4.79 -9.58 -2.27
N ARG A 15 -5.20 -10.51 -1.39
CA ARG A 15 -5.95 -11.69 -1.82
C ARG A 15 -7.42 -11.30 -2.03
N SER A 16 -7.94 -11.54 -3.23
CA SER A 16 -9.38 -11.40 -3.50
C SER A 16 -10.17 -12.49 -2.77
N VAL A 17 -11.46 -12.28 -2.57
CA VAL A 17 -12.36 -13.28 -1.95
C VAL A 17 -12.35 -14.60 -2.75
N GLN A 18 -12.15 -14.51 -4.06
CA GLN A 18 -12.14 -15.64 -4.98
C GLN A 18 -10.79 -16.39 -5.03
N GLY A 19 -9.75 -15.89 -4.34
CA GLY A 19 -8.45 -16.55 -4.21
C GLY A 19 -7.26 -15.90 -4.93
N PRO A 20 -7.40 -15.35 -6.16
CA PRO A 20 -6.29 -14.68 -6.84
C PRO A 20 -5.76 -13.46 -6.08
N GLN A 21 -4.48 -13.17 -6.25
CA GLN A 21 -3.83 -12.00 -5.63
C GLN A 21 -3.70 -10.86 -6.63
N VAL A 22 -4.15 -9.67 -6.23
CA VAL A 22 -3.89 -8.43 -6.96
C VAL A 22 -2.68 -7.75 -6.34
N VAL A 23 -1.68 -7.46 -7.18
CA VAL A 23 -0.45 -6.77 -6.76
C VAL A 23 -0.51 -5.33 -7.23
N ALA A 24 -0.19 -4.37 -6.37
CA ALA A 24 -0.06 -2.97 -6.75
C ALA A 24 1.27 -2.37 -6.32
N ARG A 25 1.76 -1.45 -7.13
CA ARG A 25 3.00 -0.72 -6.90
C ARG A 25 2.68 0.76 -6.76
N PHE A 26 3.12 1.36 -5.67
CA PHE A 26 2.97 2.79 -5.43
C PHE A 26 4.33 3.45 -5.34
N ARG A 27 4.44 4.64 -5.94
CA ARG A 27 5.46 5.62 -5.53
C ARG A 27 5.03 6.18 -4.18
N ALA A 28 5.96 6.25 -3.24
CA ALA A 28 5.73 6.79 -1.91
C ALA A 28 6.88 7.70 -1.46
N ALA A 29 6.57 8.68 -0.62
CA ALA A 29 7.57 9.52 0.04
C ALA A 29 7.76 9.05 1.48
N VAL A 30 9.01 8.85 1.91
CA VAL A 30 9.33 8.58 3.31
C VAL A 30 9.12 9.85 4.13
N GLU A 31 8.28 9.78 5.17
CA GLU A 31 7.99 10.89 6.09
C GLU A 31 8.67 10.74 7.46
N GLY A 32 9.07 9.52 7.82
CA GLY A 32 9.77 9.26 9.08
C GLY A 32 10.05 7.79 9.32
N GLU A 33 10.81 7.51 10.36
CA GLU A 33 11.21 6.17 10.77
C GLU A 33 10.82 5.94 12.23
N ASP A 34 10.50 4.69 12.55
CA ASP A 34 10.24 4.20 13.90
C ASP A 34 11.28 3.10 14.19
N PRO A 35 12.46 3.45 14.71
CA PRO A 35 13.54 2.51 14.94
C PRO A 35 13.18 1.42 15.94
N ALA A 36 12.33 1.75 16.93
CA ALA A 36 11.91 0.81 17.96
C ALA A 36 11.04 -0.32 17.39
N MET A 37 10.19 0.00 16.40
CA MET A 37 9.36 -0.99 15.72
C MET A 37 9.95 -1.52 14.41
N ARG A 38 11.12 -1.03 14.00
CA ARG A 38 11.73 -1.27 12.68
C ARG A 38 10.74 -1.00 11.53
N ARG A 39 10.03 0.13 11.63
CA ARG A 39 9.04 0.55 10.63
C ARG A 39 9.36 1.91 10.05
N VAL A 40 8.84 2.15 8.85
CA VAL A 40 8.99 3.40 8.12
C VAL A 40 7.60 3.94 7.82
N LEU A 41 7.40 5.21 8.13
CA LEU A 41 6.20 5.96 7.77
C LEU A 41 6.38 6.51 6.36
N CYS A 42 5.46 6.13 5.47
CA CYS A 42 5.45 6.58 4.09
C CYS A 42 4.09 7.21 3.73
N ARG A 43 4.09 8.26 2.91
CA ARG A 43 2.90 8.73 2.20
C ARG A 43 2.87 8.13 0.80
N LEU A 44 1.78 7.46 0.43
CA LEU A 44 1.56 6.97 -0.93
C LEU A 44 1.25 8.15 -1.84
N MET A 45 2.01 8.31 -2.91
CA MET A 45 1.90 9.47 -3.80
C MET A 45 1.16 9.14 -5.09
N THR A 46 1.53 8.05 -5.75
CA THR A 46 0.98 7.69 -7.07
C THR A 46 0.95 6.19 -7.24
N LEU A 47 -0.17 5.67 -7.72
CA LEU A 47 -0.30 4.29 -8.17
C LEU A 47 0.40 4.11 -9.53
N LEU A 48 1.45 3.30 -9.55
CA LEU A 48 2.28 3.06 -10.73
C LEU A 48 1.73 1.91 -11.60
N GLU A 49 1.36 0.81 -10.96
CA GLU A 49 0.94 -0.42 -11.64
C GLU A 49 -0.01 -1.22 -10.77
N VAL A 50 -0.96 -1.91 -11.41
CA VAL A 50 -1.78 -2.95 -10.79
C VAL A 50 -1.76 -4.18 -11.69
N GLN A 51 -1.38 -5.32 -11.10
CA GLN A 51 -1.43 -6.62 -11.74
C GLN A 51 -2.66 -7.35 -11.22
N THR A 52 -3.70 -7.39 -12.05
CA THR A 52 -4.98 -8.04 -11.73
C THR A 52 -5.09 -9.36 -12.50
N PRO A 53 -5.16 -10.50 -11.81
CA PRO A 53 -5.39 -11.79 -12.48
C PRO A 53 -6.76 -11.85 -13.17
N PRO A 54 -6.91 -12.67 -14.22
CA PRO A 54 -8.21 -12.91 -14.86
C PRO A 54 -9.25 -13.39 -13.84
N GLY A 55 -10.48 -12.88 -13.95
CA GLY A 55 -11.60 -13.29 -13.11
C GLY A 55 -11.70 -12.60 -11.75
N VAL A 56 -10.82 -11.64 -11.42
CA VAL A 56 -11.00 -10.79 -10.24
C VAL A 56 -11.98 -9.67 -10.54
N GLU A 57 -13.19 -9.73 -9.96
CA GLU A 57 -14.24 -8.73 -10.21
C GLU A 57 -14.38 -7.67 -9.10
N ASP A 58 -13.63 -7.81 -8.00
CA ASP A 58 -13.71 -6.96 -6.82
C ASP A 58 -13.38 -5.49 -7.12
N PRO A 59 -14.33 -4.55 -6.99
CA PRO A 59 -14.12 -3.15 -7.37
C PRO A 59 -13.04 -2.45 -6.54
N LEU A 60 -12.79 -2.88 -5.29
CA LEU A 60 -11.74 -2.32 -4.45
C LEU A 60 -10.33 -2.69 -4.93
N LEU A 61 -10.21 -3.79 -5.66
CA LEU A 61 -8.94 -4.32 -6.18
C LEU A 61 -8.71 -3.93 -7.65
N ARG A 62 -9.55 -3.05 -8.20
CA ARG A 62 -9.32 -2.43 -9.51
C ARG A 62 -8.41 -1.21 -9.37
N PRO A 63 -7.73 -0.79 -10.46
CA PRO A 63 -6.89 0.40 -10.44
C PRO A 63 -7.58 1.64 -9.85
N GLU A 64 -8.85 1.87 -10.18
CA GLU A 64 -9.62 3.01 -9.71
C GLU A 64 -9.88 2.94 -8.20
N GLY A 65 -10.17 1.75 -7.68
CA GLY A 65 -10.33 1.50 -6.25
C GLY A 65 -9.03 1.73 -5.48
N LEU A 66 -7.90 1.24 -6.01
CA LEU A 66 -6.59 1.38 -5.36
C LEU A 66 -6.02 2.81 -5.45
N ARG A 67 -6.40 3.61 -6.46
CA ARG A 67 -6.04 5.04 -6.51
C ARG A 67 -6.58 5.83 -5.31
N THR A 68 -7.64 5.36 -4.64
CA THR A 68 -8.15 6.02 -3.43
C THR A 68 -7.16 6.01 -2.25
N LEU A 69 -6.09 5.19 -2.34
CA LEU A 69 -5.00 5.16 -1.38
C LEU A 69 -3.94 6.25 -1.63
N GLU A 70 -3.97 6.94 -2.77
CA GLU A 70 -3.09 8.09 -3.02
C GLU A 70 -3.35 9.19 -1.99
N GLY A 71 -2.27 9.78 -1.47
CA GLY A 71 -2.27 10.73 -0.36
C GLY A 71 -2.28 10.09 1.03
N LYS A 72 -2.69 8.81 1.17
CA LYS A 72 -2.72 8.13 2.47
C LYS A 72 -1.32 7.82 2.99
N ARG A 73 -1.18 7.82 4.31
CA ARG A 73 -0.01 7.36 5.04
C ARG A 73 -0.13 5.88 5.41
N VAL A 74 1.01 5.22 5.52
CA VAL A 74 1.14 3.82 5.90
C VAL A 74 2.44 3.61 6.67
N LYS A 75 2.41 2.71 7.67
CA LYS A 75 3.63 2.22 8.33
C LYS A 75 3.99 0.84 7.79
N VAL A 76 5.14 0.76 7.12
CA VAL A 76 5.64 -0.48 6.51
C VAL A 76 6.91 -0.96 7.21
N PRO A 77 7.25 -2.25 7.19
CA PRO A 77 8.57 -2.71 7.60
C PRO A 77 9.65 -2.13 6.68
N GLU A 78 10.87 -1.96 7.19
CA GLU A 78 12.02 -1.43 6.43
C GLU A 78 12.28 -2.23 5.14
N GLU A 79 12.07 -3.56 5.19
CA GLU A 79 12.23 -4.46 4.06
C GLU A 79 11.30 -4.10 2.87
N ALA A 80 10.19 -3.40 3.11
CA ALA A 80 9.30 -2.90 2.05
C ALA A 80 10.00 -1.87 1.15
N LEU A 81 10.93 -1.09 1.70
CA LEU A 81 11.74 -0.13 0.93
C LEU A 81 12.69 -0.82 -0.06
N HIS A 82 12.95 -2.11 0.16
CA HIS A 82 13.85 -2.95 -0.64
C HIS A 82 13.09 -3.92 -1.55
N GLY A 83 11.81 -3.65 -1.82
CA GLY A 83 11.01 -4.39 -2.81
C GLY A 83 10.25 -5.58 -2.27
N LEU A 84 10.19 -5.77 -0.95
CA LEU A 84 9.29 -6.75 -0.33
C LEU A 84 7.83 -6.41 -0.67
N THR A 85 7.13 -7.38 -1.27
CA THR A 85 5.68 -7.27 -1.49
C THR A 85 4.94 -7.59 -0.20
N LEU A 86 4.20 -6.62 0.31
CA LEU A 86 3.46 -6.74 1.56
C LEU A 86 2.13 -7.47 1.34
N PRO A 87 1.93 -8.66 1.92
CA PRO A 87 0.66 -9.36 1.83
C PRO A 87 -0.36 -8.68 2.74
N LEU A 88 -1.45 -8.21 2.16
CA LEU A 88 -2.53 -7.52 2.85
C LEU A 88 -3.84 -8.30 2.73
N LYS A 89 -4.65 -8.18 3.78
CA LYS A 89 -6.04 -8.63 3.75
C LYS A 89 -6.90 -7.59 3.04
N ARG A 90 -7.94 -8.01 2.34
CA ARG A 90 -8.87 -7.13 1.62
C ARG A 90 -9.46 -6.04 2.52
N GLU A 91 -9.70 -6.36 3.78
CA GLU A 91 -10.26 -5.50 4.83
C GLU A 91 -9.40 -4.28 5.16
N THR A 92 -8.12 -4.29 4.75
CA THR A 92 -7.26 -3.10 4.82
C THR A 92 -7.77 -1.95 3.94
N LEU A 93 -8.57 -2.24 2.91
CA LEU A 93 -9.13 -1.26 1.97
C LEU A 93 -10.49 -0.71 2.39
N THR A 94 -11.21 -1.41 3.27
CA THR A 94 -12.58 -1.03 3.67
C THR A 94 -12.63 -0.25 4.97
N GLY A 95 -11.50 -0.04 5.64
CA GLY A 95 -11.47 0.52 7.00
C GLY A 95 -12.09 -0.40 8.06
N GLY A 96 -12.36 -1.68 7.73
CA GLY A 96 -12.99 -2.65 8.64
C GLY A 96 -12.08 -3.17 9.75
N LEU A 97 -10.83 -2.71 9.80
CA LEU A 97 -9.88 -3.06 10.86
C LEU A 97 -10.07 -2.12 12.06
N ARG A 98 -9.86 -2.64 13.27
CA ARG A 98 -9.85 -1.84 14.50
C ARG A 98 -8.85 -0.68 14.44
N ILE A 99 -7.73 -0.89 13.76
CA ILE A 99 -6.74 0.13 13.46
C ILE A 99 -6.57 0.14 11.93
N PRO A 100 -6.81 1.28 11.25
CA PRO A 100 -6.69 1.35 9.81
C PRO A 100 -5.24 1.14 9.39
N TYR A 101 -5.05 0.38 8.32
CA TYR A 101 -3.71 0.16 7.76
C TYR A 101 -3.22 1.39 6.98
N PHE A 102 -4.14 2.06 6.28
CA PHE A 102 -3.92 3.32 5.58
C PHE A 102 -4.69 4.44 6.30
N PHE A 103 -4.04 5.56 6.60
CA PHE A 103 -4.62 6.65 7.39
C PHE A 103 -4.23 8.02 6.82
N ASP A 104 -5.00 9.06 7.13
CA ASP A 104 -4.73 10.45 6.72
C ASP A 104 -3.71 11.14 7.66
#